data_AF-A0A937K4V0-F1
#
_entry.id   AF-A0A937K4V0-F1
#
_cell.length_a   1.000
_cell.length_b   1.000
_cell.length_c   1.000
_cell.angle_alpha   90.00
_cell.angle_beta   90.00
_cell.angle_gamma   90.00
#
_symmetry.space_group_name_H-M   'P 1'
#
loop_
_entity.id
_entity.type
_entity.pdbx_description
1 polymer ?
#
loop_
_entity_poly.entity_id
_entity_poly.type
_entity_poly.pdbx_seq_one_letter_code
_entity_poly.pdbx_strand_id
1 'polypeptide(L)'
;MSILFIILNILLILLLVIFVVKKNIVRFSMPNNIKKYIIAIYCATLIIGTILLNFIPTKNFVSINETNGQIEQIPSTDYFKDLASKGLLNTTDAYKQNQNLSLDYTDKKLKITNSSNNITIICKIKDVDDGKIDIQNFVTNCSFNGVNITDKIMPSKITLKNNELSIYDDSSFDIKFRKFDYDFTTTQFSKANSENSDYLSPFFIMKIMYIQIPKNLQLNESSMETLDIIN
;
A
#
# COMPACT_ATOMS: atom_id res chain seq x y z
N MET A 1 9.74 -20.05 -5.71
CA MET A 1 9.38 -21.49 -5.66
C MET A 1 10.61 -22.33 -5.96
N SER A 2 11.11 -23.11 -5.00
CA SER A 2 12.35 -23.87 -5.15
C SER A 2 12.20 -24.98 -6.20
N ILE A 3 13.18 -25.09 -7.10
CA ILE A 3 13.30 -26.13 -8.15
C ILE A 3 13.00 -27.54 -7.62
N LEU A 4 13.28 -27.78 -6.35
CA LEU A 4 12.97 -29.02 -5.62
C LEU A 4 11.48 -29.41 -5.69
N PHE A 5 10.56 -28.44 -5.60
CA PHE A 5 9.12 -28.69 -5.58
C PHE A 5 8.59 -29.09 -6.97
N ILE A 6 9.15 -28.50 -8.04
CA ILE A 6 8.83 -28.86 -9.42
C ILE A 6 9.34 -30.27 -9.72
N ILE A 7 10.57 -30.58 -9.31
CA ILE A 7 11.16 -31.93 -9.45
C ILE A 7 10.32 -32.97 -8.70
N LEU A 8 9.84 -32.65 -7.48
CA LEU A 8 9.01 -33.57 -6.70
C LEU A 8 7.66 -33.85 -7.38
N ASN A 9 7.00 -32.85 -7.95
CA ASN A 9 5.73 -33.03 -8.65
C ASN A 9 5.90 -33.79 -9.97
N ILE A 10 6.95 -33.49 -10.73
CA ILE A 10 7.30 -34.25 -11.95
C ILE A 10 7.62 -35.69 -11.58
N LEU A 11 8.36 -35.93 -10.50
CA LEU A 11 8.67 -37.28 -10.01
C LEU A 11 7.39 -38.02 -9.63
N LEU A 12 6.43 -37.37 -8.98
CA LEU A 12 5.17 -37.98 -8.55
C LEU A 12 4.28 -38.36 -9.74
N ILE A 13 4.20 -37.49 -10.75
CA ILE A 13 3.50 -37.77 -12.02
C ILE A 13 4.21 -38.88 -12.79
N LEU A 14 5.55 -38.84 -12.89
CA LEU A 14 6.33 -39.88 -13.55
C LEU A 14 6.14 -41.23 -12.86
N LEU A 15 6.10 -41.26 -11.53
CA LEU A 15 5.90 -42.47 -10.73
C LEU A 15 4.47 -43.00 -10.92
N LEU A 16 3.47 -42.13 -11.01
CA LEU A 16 2.08 -42.49 -11.34
C LEU A 16 1.96 -43.03 -12.77
N VAL A 17 2.61 -42.41 -13.75
CA VAL A 17 2.66 -42.87 -15.14
C VAL A 17 3.39 -44.21 -15.25
N ILE A 18 4.53 -44.39 -14.57
CA ILE A 18 5.23 -45.68 -14.50
C ILE A 18 4.34 -46.75 -13.88
N PHE A 19 3.61 -46.42 -12.81
CA PHE A 19 2.70 -47.35 -12.13
C PHE A 19 1.52 -47.76 -13.03
N VAL A 20 1.02 -46.84 -13.86
CA VAL A 20 -0.08 -47.07 -14.80
C VAL A 20 0.38 -47.79 -16.08
N VAL A 21 1.56 -47.46 -16.61
CA VAL A 21 2.11 -48.02 -17.87
C VAL A 21 2.76 -49.39 -17.64
N LYS A 22 3.42 -49.62 -16.49
CA LYS A 22 3.92 -50.98 -16.11
C LYS A 22 2.81 -51.94 -15.64
N LYS A 23 1.54 -51.69 -16.01
CA LYS A 23 0.44 -52.66 -15.85
C LYS A 23 0.73 -54.02 -16.51
N ASN A 24 1.70 -54.10 -17.43
CA ASN A 24 2.20 -55.36 -18.00
C ASN A 24 3.48 -55.93 -17.38
N ILE A 25 4.19 -55.24 -16.47
CA ILE A 25 5.47 -55.72 -15.92
C ILE A 25 5.41 -55.99 -14.42
N VAL A 26 4.56 -55.30 -13.66
CA VAL A 26 4.36 -55.60 -12.24
C VAL A 26 2.89 -55.92 -12.05
N ARG A 27 2.56 -57.21 -11.89
CA ARG A 27 1.25 -57.67 -11.41
C ARG A 27 1.08 -57.24 -9.95
N PHE A 28 1.02 -55.94 -9.69
CA PHE A 28 0.44 -55.42 -8.46
C PHE A 28 -1.07 -55.56 -8.64
N SER A 29 -1.57 -56.77 -8.39
CA SER A 29 -2.99 -57.08 -8.32
C SER A 29 -3.55 -56.46 -7.04
N MET A 30 -3.56 -55.13 -7.00
CA MET A 30 -4.27 -54.40 -5.96
C MET A 30 -5.75 -54.71 -6.15
N PRO A 31 -6.43 -55.29 -5.16
CA PRO A 31 -7.82 -55.69 -5.31
C PRO A 31 -8.66 -54.47 -5.72
N ASN A 32 -9.62 -54.67 -6.63
CA ASN A 32 -10.43 -53.60 -7.21
C ASN A 32 -11.07 -52.70 -6.14
N ASN A 33 -11.34 -53.23 -4.95
CA ASN A 33 -11.88 -52.49 -3.83
C ASN A 33 -10.93 -51.38 -3.35
N ILE A 34 -9.62 -51.64 -3.26
CA ILE A 34 -8.64 -50.65 -2.81
C ILE A 34 -8.49 -49.51 -3.82
N LYS A 35 -8.51 -49.82 -5.13
CA LYS A 35 -8.48 -48.80 -6.19
C LYS A 35 -9.69 -47.86 -6.11
N LYS A 36 -10.88 -48.43 -5.87
CA LYS A 36 -12.11 -47.65 -5.66
C LYS A 36 -11.99 -46.71 -4.46
N TYR A 37 -11.44 -47.19 -3.34
CA TYR A 37 -11.25 -46.35 -2.15
C TYR A 37 -10.21 -45.24 -2.36
N ILE A 38 -9.10 -45.51 -3.05
CA ILE A 38 -8.09 -44.48 -3.37
C ILE A 38 -8.72 -43.37 -4.21
N ILE A 39 -9.46 -43.73 -5.27
CA ILE A 39 -10.16 -42.75 -6.11
C ILE A 39 -11.22 -42.00 -5.30
N ALA A 40 -12.02 -42.70 -4.49
CA ALA A 40 -13.05 -42.09 -3.67
C ALA A 40 -12.47 -41.10 -2.65
N ILE A 41 -11.37 -41.45 -1.97
CA ILE A 41 -10.67 -40.57 -1.02
C ILE A 41 -10.08 -39.36 -1.75
N TYR A 42 -9.46 -39.57 -2.91
CA TYR A 42 -8.93 -38.48 -3.72
C TYR A 42 -10.03 -37.50 -4.14
N CYS A 43 -11.15 -38.00 -4.69
CA CYS A 43 -12.29 -37.17 -5.05
C CYS A 43 -12.92 -36.49 -3.84
N ALA A 44 -13.07 -37.19 -2.71
CA ALA A 44 -13.59 -36.60 -1.48
C ALA A 44 -12.68 -35.48 -0.97
N THR A 45 -11.36 -35.66 -1.03
CA THR A 45 -10.38 -34.65 -0.63
C THR A 45 -10.48 -33.40 -1.52
N LEU A 46 -10.64 -33.58 -2.84
CA LEU A 46 -10.85 -32.47 -3.77
C LEU A 46 -12.15 -31.71 -3.46
N ILE A 47 -13.26 -32.43 -3.28
CA ILE A 47 -14.57 -31.82 -2.97
C ILE A 47 -14.51 -31.04 -1.65
N ILE A 48 -13.93 -31.65 -0.60
CA ILE A 48 -13.75 -30.99 0.70
C ILE A 48 -12.86 -29.75 0.54
N GLY A 49 -11.76 -29.84 -0.20
CA GLY A 49 -10.88 -28.72 -0.51
C GLY A 49 -11.62 -27.56 -1.17
N THR A 50 -12.43 -27.85 -2.20
CA THR A 50 -13.27 -26.84 -2.89
C THR A 50 -14.30 -26.21 -1.95
N ILE A 51 -14.95 -27.01 -1.11
CA ILE A 51 -15.91 -26.47 -0.13
C ILE A 51 -15.20 -25.54 0.85
N LEU A 52 -14.04 -25.96 1.40
CA LEU A 52 -13.26 -25.14 2.33
C LEU A 52 -12.81 -23.82 1.73
N LEU A 53 -12.49 -23.76 0.43
CA LEU A 53 -12.17 -22.50 -0.26
C LEU A 53 -13.31 -21.48 -0.16
N ASN A 54 -14.58 -21.92 -0.23
CA ASN A 54 -15.74 -21.03 -0.09
C ASN A 54 -15.94 -20.51 1.35
N PHE A 55 -15.32 -21.14 2.34
CA PHE A 55 -15.32 -20.68 3.73
C PHE A 55 -14.17 -19.72 4.06
N ILE A 56 -13.22 -19.51 3.14
CA ILE A 56 -12.16 -18.53 3.34
C ILE A 56 -12.79 -17.12 3.32
N PRO A 57 -12.66 -16.33 4.40
CA PRO A 57 -13.30 -15.04 4.49
C PRO A 57 -12.66 -14.06 3.51
N THR A 58 -13.40 -13.71 2.45
CA THR A 58 -12.91 -12.81 1.41
C THR A 58 -13.00 -11.33 1.75
N LYS A 59 -13.75 -10.97 2.80
CA LYS A 59 -14.05 -9.58 3.17
C LYS A 59 -12.82 -8.74 3.54
N ASN A 60 -11.70 -9.36 3.91
CA ASN A 60 -10.46 -8.68 4.27
C ASN A 60 -9.35 -8.85 3.22
N PHE A 61 -9.64 -9.50 2.09
CA PHE A 61 -8.67 -9.52 1.00
C PHE A 61 -8.70 -8.18 0.28
N VAL A 62 -7.52 -7.59 0.14
CA VAL A 62 -7.33 -6.45 -0.75
C VAL A 62 -7.17 -7.03 -2.14
N SER A 63 -8.08 -6.70 -3.06
CA SER A 63 -7.88 -7.03 -4.46
C SER A 63 -6.63 -6.33 -4.94
N ILE A 64 -5.74 -7.07 -5.58
CA ILE A 64 -4.72 -6.48 -6.44
C ILE A 64 -5.54 -5.88 -7.57
N ASN A 65 -5.78 -4.58 -7.50
CA ASN A 65 -6.22 -3.88 -8.69
C ASN A 65 -5.00 -3.96 -9.60
N GLU A 66 -5.19 -4.46 -10.83
CA GLU A 66 -4.27 -4.18 -11.92
C GLU A 66 -4.37 -2.67 -12.17
N THR A 67 -3.82 -1.86 -11.25
CA THR A 67 -3.23 -0.59 -11.63
C THR A 67 -2.18 -0.99 -12.62
N ASN A 68 -2.55 -0.93 -13.90
CA ASN A 68 -1.66 -0.98 -15.04
C ASN A 68 -0.34 -0.35 -14.60
N GLY A 69 0.79 -1.00 -14.87
CA GLY A 69 2.14 -0.60 -14.45
C GLY A 69 2.62 0.78 -14.92
N GLN A 70 1.71 1.72 -15.16
CA GLN A 70 1.92 3.12 -14.93
C GLN A 70 2.30 3.27 -13.46
N ILE A 71 3.62 3.35 -13.24
CA ILE A 71 4.16 4.21 -12.20
C ILE A 71 3.38 5.52 -12.36
N GLU A 72 2.34 5.74 -11.55
CA GLU A 72 1.66 7.03 -11.48
C GLU A 72 2.81 8.00 -11.23
N GLN A 73 3.10 8.84 -12.22
CA GLN A 73 4.18 9.81 -12.13
C GLN A 73 3.96 10.53 -10.81
N ILE A 74 4.91 10.39 -9.88
CA ILE A 74 4.80 10.97 -8.54
C ILE A 74 4.49 12.45 -8.77
N PRO A 75 3.28 12.89 -8.41
CA PRO A 75 2.82 14.22 -8.79
C PRO A 75 3.72 15.21 -8.06
N SER A 76 4.31 16.15 -8.81
CA SER A 76 5.35 17.03 -8.29
C SER A 76 4.80 17.97 -7.22
N THR A 77 5.67 18.43 -6.31
CA THR A 77 5.30 19.47 -5.34
C THR A 77 4.73 20.72 -6.02
N ASP A 78 5.20 21.08 -7.21
CA ASP A 78 4.69 22.22 -7.97
C ASP A 78 3.25 22.02 -8.43
N TYR A 79 2.87 20.80 -8.79
CA TYR A 79 1.48 20.46 -9.09
C TYR A 79 0.57 20.65 -7.87
N PHE A 80 1.05 20.25 -6.68
CA PHE A 80 0.32 20.53 -5.44
C PHE A 80 0.19 22.04 -5.17
N LYS A 81 1.27 22.83 -5.36
CA LYS A 81 1.24 24.29 -5.17
C LYS A 81 0.21 24.96 -6.07
N ASP A 82 0.15 24.56 -7.34
CA ASP A 82 -0.84 25.07 -8.30
C ASP A 82 -2.27 24.80 -7.82
N LEU A 83 -2.57 23.56 -7.40
CA LEU A 83 -3.89 23.20 -6.86
C LEU A 83 -4.22 23.97 -5.57
N ALA A 84 -3.25 24.12 -4.67
CA ALA A 84 -3.42 24.84 -3.41
C ALA A 84 -3.72 26.33 -3.63
N SER A 85 -3.02 26.96 -4.58
CA SER A 85 -3.25 28.38 -4.93
C SER A 85 -4.65 28.61 -5.50
N LYS A 86 -5.16 27.64 -6.29
CA LYS A 86 -6.50 27.67 -6.89
C LYS A 86 -7.61 27.20 -5.96
N GLY A 87 -7.29 26.69 -4.76
CA GLY A 87 -8.27 26.11 -3.84
C GLY A 87 -8.89 24.80 -4.33
N LEU A 88 -8.19 24.06 -5.21
CA LEU A 88 -8.67 22.84 -5.88
C LEU A 88 -8.06 21.56 -5.29
N LEU A 89 -7.60 21.59 -4.04
CA LEU A 89 -6.97 20.43 -3.39
C LEU A 89 -7.88 19.20 -3.31
N ASN A 90 -9.20 19.39 -3.30
CA ASN A 90 -10.19 18.32 -3.21
C ASN A 90 -10.61 17.73 -4.58
N THR A 91 -10.06 18.22 -5.70
CA THR A 91 -10.49 17.80 -7.05
C THR A 91 -9.55 16.80 -7.70
N THR A 92 -8.47 16.40 -7.02
CA THR A 92 -7.48 15.46 -7.55
C THR A 92 -7.46 14.19 -6.71
N ASP A 93 -7.32 13.05 -7.37
CA ASP A 93 -7.08 11.78 -6.71
C ASP A 93 -5.60 11.57 -6.40
N ALA A 94 -4.70 12.42 -6.92
CA ALA A 94 -3.25 12.32 -6.76
C ALA A 94 -2.77 12.36 -5.30
N TYR A 95 -3.51 13.07 -4.45
CA TYR A 95 -3.19 13.26 -3.03
C TYR A 95 -4.38 12.92 -2.17
N LYS A 96 -4.13 12.20 -1.08
CA LYS A 96 -5.12 11.91 -0.07
C LYS A 96 -4.86 12.73 1.19
N GLN A 97 -5.87 13.45 1.66
CA GLN A 97 -5.83 14.08 2.97
C GLN A 97 -5.97 13.00 4.06
N ASN A 98 -4.98 12.88 4.94
CA ASN A 98 -5.00 11.92 6.04
C ASN A 98 -5.03 12.59 7.43
N GLN A 99 -4.95 13.93 7.50
CA GLN A 99 -5.15 14.70 8.72
C GLN A 99 -5.70 16.08 8.40
N ASN A 100 -6.59 16.57 9.26
CA ASN A 100 -7.05 17.96 9.27
C ASN A 100 -7.17 18.42 10.73
N LEU A 101 -6.55 19.54 11.06
CA LEU A 101 -6.47 20.09 12.41
C LEU A 101 -6.62 21.61 12.33
N SER A 102 -7.35 22.19 13.27
CA SER A 102 -7.43 23.65 13.46
C SER A 102 -6.98 23.97 14.87
N LEU A 103 -6.01 24.86 15.01
CA LEU A 103 -5.42 25.26 16.28
C LEU A 103 -5.73 26.71 16.56
N ASP A 104 -6.35 26.99 17.70
CA ASP A 104 -6.53 28.35 18.17
C ASP A 104 -5.16 28.97 18.52
N TYR A 105 -4.88 30.13 17.94
CA TYR A 105 -3.60 30.82 18.10
C TYR A 105 -3.77 32.35 18.06
N THR A 106 -3.49 32.99 19.19
CA THR A 106 -3.73 34.43 19.39
C THR A 106 -2.47 35.28 19.37
N ASP A 107 -1.30 34.65 19.40
CA ASP A 107 -0.03 35.36 19.44
C ASP A 107 0.36 35.90 18.05
N LYS A 108 1.15 36.97 18.03
CA LYS A 108 1.48 37.69 16.78
C LYS A 108 2.59 37.04 15.96
N LYS A 109 3.40 36.17 16.58
CA LYS A 109 4.61 35.61 15.98
C LYS A 109 4.65 34.12 16.14
N LEU A 110 4.77 33.40 15.03
CA LEU A 110 4.87 31.95 15.01
C LEU A 110 6.21 31.52 14.39
N LYS A 111 6.86 30.57 15.04
CA LYS A 111 7.98 29.82 14.49
C LYS A 111 7.45 28.47 14.01
N ILE A 112 7.74 28.09 12.77
CA ILE A 112 7.45 26.76 12.25
C ILE A 112 8.79 26.03 12.10
N THR A 113 8.89 24.83 12.67
CA THR A 113 10.09 23.99 12.58
C THR A 113 9.76 22.62 12.03
N ASN A 114 10.59 22.17 11.09
CA ASN A 114 10.52 20.85 10.49
C ASN A 114 11.73 20.03 10.93
N SER A 115 11.50 18.94 11.65
CA SER A 115 12.57 18.00 12.02
C SER A 115 12.69 16.82 11.05
N SER A 116 11.86 16.76 10.01
CA SER A 116 11.83 15.67 9.02
C SER A 116 12.12 16.17 7.61
N ASN A 117 13.13 15.58 6.97
CA ASN A 117 13.46 15.89 5.57
C ASN A 117 12.44 15.31 4.57
N ASN A 118 11.50 14.48 5.03
CA ASN A 118 10.54 13.77 4.17
C ASN A 118 9.18 14.48 4.10
N ILE A 119 9.04 15.63 4.75
CA ILE A 119 7.81 16.43 4.75
C ILE A 119 8.10 17.74 4.01
N THR A 120 7.35 17.99 2.95
CA THR A 120 7.31 19.31 2.32
C THR A 120 6.26 20.17 2.99
N ILE A 121 6.61 21.38 3.43
CA ILE A 121 5.67 22.29 4.08
C ILE A 121 5.34 23.43 3.14
N ILE A 122 4.05 23.63 2.90
CA ILE A 122 3.51 24.71 2.08
C ILE A 122 2.62 25.57 2.99
N CYS A 123 2.94 26.85 3.06
CA CYS A 123 2.22 27.81 3.89
C CYS A 123 1.38 28.74 3.01
N LYS A 124 0.11 28.96 3.37
CA LYS A 124 -0.75 29.97 2.77
C LYS A 124 -1.19 30.97 3.83
N ILE A 125 -1.14 32.25 3.48
CA ILE A 125 -1.72 33.31 4.31
C ILE A 125 -3.21 33.41 3.98
N LYS A 126 -4.07 33.35 5.00
CA LYS A 126 -5.52 33.51 4.86
C LYS A 126 -5.86 34.97 4.57
N ASP A 127 -6.99 35.17 3.91
CA ASP A 127 -7.56 36.51 3.74
C ASP A 127 -8.20 37.07 5.02
N VAL A 128 -8.40 36.22 6.03
CA VAL A 128 -9.11 36.52 7.28
C VAL A 128 -8.22 36.33 8.51
N ASP A 129 -8.54 37.09 9.56
CA ASP A 129 -7.97 36.95 10.90
C ASP A 129 -8.97 36.27 11.83
N ASP A 130 -9.03 34.95 11.75
CA ASP A 130 -9.91 34.11 12.58
C ASP A 130 -9.25 33.63 13.87
N GLY A 131 -7.96 33.96 14.07
CA GLY A 131 -7.16 33.50 15.20
C GLY A 131 -6.91 31.99 15.17
N LYS A 132 -6.98 31.35 13.99
CA LYS A 132 -6.80 29.91 13.83
C LYS A 132 -5.73 29.57 12.81
N ILE A 133 -4.89 28.61 13.15
CA ILE A 133 -3.97 27.97 12.22
C ILE A 133 -4.62 26.67 11.76
N ASP A 134 -4.94 26.58 10.47
CA ASP A 134 -5.48 25.33 9.89
C ASP A 134 -4.34 24.54 9.26
N ILE A 135 -4.31 23.24 9.53
CA ILE A 135 -3.24 22.35 9.12
C ILE A 135 -3.87 21.11 8.49
N GLN A 136 -3.48 20.84 7.25
CA GLN A 136 -3.91 19.67 6.50
C GLN A 136 -2.68 18.87 6.10
N ASN A 137 -2.70 17.56 6.36
CA ASN A 137 -1.65 16.66 5.92
C ASN A 137 -2.15 15.85 4.72
N PHE A 138 -1.36 15.88 3.66
CA PHE A 138 -1.60 15.16 2.42
C PHE A 138 -0.50 14.15 2.18
N VAL A 139 -0.88 13.00 1.62
CA VAL A 139 0.04 11.95 1.19
C VAL A 139 -0.25 11.61 -0.27
N THR A 140 0.79 11.34 -1.06
CA THR A 140 0.60 10.81 -2.41
C THR A 140 -0.06 9.44 -2.34
N ASN A 141 -0.91 9.13 -3.33
CA ASN A 141 -1.38 7.77 -3.51
C ASN A 141 -0.19 6.83 -3.62
N CYS A 142 -0.24 5.75 -2.84
CA CYS A 142 0.84 4.80 -2.74
C CYS A 142 0.28 3.38 -2.86
N SER A 143 0.85 2.62 -3.78
CA SER A 143 0.56 1.21 -3.95
C SER A 143 1.84 0.39 -3.82
N PHE A 144 1.75 -0.75 -3.14
CA PHE A 144 2.82 -1.73 -3.03
C PHE A 144 2.35 -3.04 -3.67
N ASN A 145 3.01 -3.48 -4.76
CA ASN A 145 2.63 -4.68 -5.52
C ASN A 145 1.13 -4.74 -5.89
N GLY A 146 0.57 -3.61 -6.36
CA GLY A 146 -0.84 -3.48 -6.75
C GLY A 146 -1.84 -3.43 -5.58
N VAL A 147 -1.35 -3.39 -4.34
CA VAL A 147 -2.15 -3.15 -3.13
C VAL A 147 -2.05 -1.68 -2.77
N ASN A 148 -3.16 -0.95 -2.76
CA ASN A 148 -3.18 0.43 -2.28
C ASN A 148 -2.95 0.47 -0.76
N ILE A 149 -1.91 1.19 -0.33
CA ILE A 149 -1.47 1.30 1.07
C ILE A 149 -1.56 2.73 1.61
N THR A 150 -2.11 3.65 0.82
CA THR A 150 -2.22 5.09 1.16
C THR A 150 -2.85 5.29 2.54
N ASP A 151 -3.89 4.52 2.86
CA ASP A 151 -4.65 4.63 4.11
C ASP A 151 -3.92 4.08 5.33
N LYS A 152 -2.80 3.39 5.11
CA LYS A 152 -1.93 2.88 6.16
C LYS A 152 -0.78 3.83 6.47
N ILE A 153 -0.60 4.88 5.68
CA ILE A 153 0.44 5.89 5.92
C ILE A 153 0.00 6.79 7.07
N MET A 154 0.76 6.75 8.17
CA MET A 154 0.48 7.57 9.34
C MET A 154 0.72 9.05 9.05
N PRO A 155 -0.17 9.94 9.54
CA PRO A 155 0.03 11.38 9.41
C PRO A 155 1.21 11.84 10.27
N SER A 156 1.82 12.95 9.88
CA SER A 156 2.90 13.59 10.63
C SER A 156 2.38 14.12 11.97
N LYS A 157 3.25 14.16 12.98
CA LYS A 157 2.90 14.70 14.30
C LYS A 157 3.17 16.20 14.32
N ILE A 158 2.25 16.91 14.99
CA ILE A 158 2.25 18.36 15.10
C ILE A 158 2.10 18.71 16.58
N THR A 159 2.96 19.60 17.07
CA THR A 159 2.86 20.14 18.42
C THR A 159 3.04 21.64 18.38
N LEU A 160 2.14 22.37 19.04
CA LEU A 160 2.25 23.81 19.23
C LEU A 160 2.62 24.09 20.69
N LYS A 161 3.82 24.64 20.92
CA LYS A 161 4.30 25.00 22.26
C LYS A 161 5.21 26.21 22.19
N ASN A 162 5.05 27.16 23.11
CA ASN A 162 5.93 28.34 23.22
C ASN A 162 6.09 29.11 21.89
N ASN A 163 4.99 29.30 21.14
CA ASN A 163 4.99 29.96 19.83
C ASN A 163 5.80 29.25 18.74
N GLU A 164 6.05 27.96 18.94
CA GLU A 164 6.68 27.08 17.97
C GLU A 164 5.71 25.96 17.58
N LEU A 165 5.39 25.90 16.29
CA LEU A 165 4.71 24.78 15.64
C LEU A 165 5.79 23.81 15.13
N SER A 166 6.02 22.75 15.90
CA SER A 166 6.99 21.72 15.56
C SER A 166 6.32 20.58 14.82
N ILE A 167 6.91 20.21 13.68
CA ILE A 167 6.47 19.15 12.80
C ILE A 167 7.54 18.07 12.79
N TYR A 168 7.14 16.85 13.07
CA TYR A 168 8.04 15.69 13.08
C TYR A 168 7.31 14.45 12.57
N ASP A 169 8.08 13.57 11.95
CA ASP A 169 7.60 12.26 11.50
C ASP A 169 8.09 11.19 12.47
N ASP A 170 7.31 10.14 12.68
CA ASP A 170 7.85 8.95 13.35
C ASP A 170 8.84 8.31 12.38
N SER A 171 10.08 8.09 12.84
CA SER A 171 11.22 7.73 12.00
C SER A 171 11.07 6.39 11.26
N SER A 172 10.10 5.57 11.63
CA SER A 172 9.73 4.36 10.89
C SER A 172 8.31 3.90 11.25
N PHE A 173 7.62 3.32 10.27
CA PHE A 173 6.39 2.56 10.50
C PHE A 173 6.47 1.23 9.74
N ASP A 174 5.96 0.17 10.36
CA ASP A 174 5.99 -1.18 9.80
C ASP A 174 4.64 -1.53 9.18
N ILE A 175 4.63 -1.82 7.87
CA ILE A 175 3.48 -2.45 7.21
C ILE A 175 3.80 -3.92 6.95
N LYS A 176 2.99 -4.82 7.51
CA LYS A 176 3.14 -6.27 7.34
C LYS A 176 2.14 -6.79 6.32
N PHE A 177 2.65 -7.29 5.20
CA PHE A 177 1.84 -7.92 4.16
C PHE A 177 1.86 -9.44 4.27
N ARG A 178 0.74 -10.08 3.93
CA ARG A 178 0.66 -11.52 3.67
C ARG A 178 -0.07 -11.70 2.36
N LYS A 179 0.55 -12.41 1.44
CA LYS A 179 -0.01 -12.75 0.13
C LYS A 179 -0.34 -14.23 0.09
N PHE A 180 -1.47 -14.56 -0.53
CA PHE A 180 -1.76 -15.92 -0.95
C PHE A 180 -1.49 -15.98 -2.45
N ASP A 181 -0.61 -16.90 -2.86
CA ASP A 181 -0.37 -17.19 -4.26
C ASP A 181 -1.15 -18.43 -4.67
N TYR A 182 -1.52 -18.48 -5.95
CA TYR A 182 -2.15 -19.66 -6.53
C TYR A 182 -1.22 -20.87 -6.42
N ASP A 183 -1.82 -22.03 -6.16
CA ASP A 183 -1.08 -23.29 -6.17
C ASP A 183 -0.55 -23.61 -7.56
N PHE A 184 0.47 -24.48 -7.60
CA PHE A 184 1.16 -24.84 -8.83
C PHE A 184 0.19 -25.33 -9.92
N THR A 185 -0.80 -26.14 -9.57
CA THR A 185 -1.79 -26.65 -10.51
C THR A 185 -2.63 -25.55 -11.14
N THR A 186 -3.08 -24.58 -10.34
CA THR A 186 -3.86 -23.44 -10.83
C THR A 186 -3.01 -22.55 -11.73
N THR A 187 -1.74 -22.32 -11.36
CA THR A 187 -0.80 -21.51 -12.15
C THR A 187 -0.50 -22.13 -13.52
N GLN A 188 -0.49 -23.46 -13.65
CA GLN A 188 -0.28 -24.14 -14.95
C GLN A 188 -1.40 -23.92 -15.97
N PHE A 189 -2.64 -23.75 -15.50
CA PHE A 189 -3.81 -23.57 -16.37
C PHE A 189 -4.29 -22.12 -16.45
N SER A 190 -3.92 -21.29 -15.48
CA SER A 190 -4.12 -19.85 -15.57
C SER A 190 -3.06 -19.26 -16.51
N LYS A 191 -3.48 -18.42 -17.47
CA LYS A 191 -2.56 -17.63 -18.30
C LYS A 191 -1.72 -16.61 -17.50
N ALA A 192 -1.79 -16.63 -16.17
CA ALA A 192 -0.93 -15.86 -15.28
C ALA A 192 0.51 -16.42 -15.26
N ASN A 193 1.10 -16.65 -16.43
CA ASN A 193 2.52 -16.42 -16.64
C ASN A 193 2.72 -14.91 -16.53
N SER A 194 2.69 -14.41 -15.31
CA SER A 194 3.18 -13.09 -15.02
C SER A 194 4.51 -13.32 -14.36
N GLU A 195 5.55 -12.84 -15.03
CA GLU A 195 6.82 -12.43 -14.44
C GLU A 195 6.52 -11.45 -13.28
N ASN A 196 5.93 -11.94 -12.20
CA ASN A 196 5.85 -11.25 -10.93
C ASN A 196 7.24 -11.37 -10.35
N SER A 197 8.13 -10.55 -10.90
CA SER A 197 9.43 -10.38 -10.33
C SER A 197 9.22 -9.96 -8.87
N ASP A 198 9.78 -10.73 -7.94
CA ASP A 198 9.87 -10.39 -6.52
C ASP A 198 10.70 -9.10 -6.27
N TYR A 199 11.01 -8.34 -7.31
CA TYR A 199 11.61 -7.02 -7.18
C TYR A 199 10.64 -6.13 -6.43
N LEU A 200 11.05 -5.73 -5.23
CA LEU A 200 10.51 -4.60 -4.52
C LEU A 200 10.62 -3.40 -5.47
N SER A 201 9.52 -3.02 -6.10
CA SER A 201 9.47 -1.74 -6.80
C SER A 201 9.70 -0.67 -5.74
N PRO A 202 10.70 0.22 -5.90
CA PRO A 202 10.89 1.33 -5.00
C PRO A 202 9.64 2.20 -5.07
N PHE A 203 8.83 2.19 -4.00
CA PHE A 203 7.70 3.08 -3.87
C PHE A 203 8.16 4.31 -3.08
N PHE A 204 7.75 5.49 -3.55
CA PHE A 204 8.05 6.76 -2.90
C PHE A 204 6.80 7.27 -2.19
N ILE A 205 6.96 7.75 -0.96
CA ILE A 205 5.90 8.42 -0.22
C ILE A 205 6.29 9.88 -0.11
N MET A 206 5.50 10.76 -0.70
CA MET A 206 5.63 12.20 -0.47
C MET A 206 4.56 12.63 0.55
N LYS A 207 5.00 13.29 1.61
CA LYS A 207 4.12 13.92 2.60
C LYS A 207 4.16 15.43 2.40
N ILE A 208 3.00 16.05 2.24
CA ILE A 208 2.86 17.50 2.12
C ILE A 208 2.03 18.00 3.30
N MET A 209 2.58 18.93 4.06
CA MET A 209 1.86 19.65 5.10
C MET A 209 1.46 21.01 4.58
N TYR A 210 0.15 21.21 4.46
CA TYR A 210 -0.44 22.46 4.04
C TYR A 210 -0.93 23.23 5.27
N ILE A 211 -0.35 24.41 5.50
CA ILE A 211 -0.62 25.23 6.69
C ILE A 211 -1.24 26.55 6.23
N GLN A 212 -2.39 26.89 6.78
CA GLN A 212 -3.04 28.16 6.55
C GLN A 212 -2.97 29.01 7.81
N ILE A 213 -2.32 30.16 7.73
CA ILE A 213 -2.13 31.08 8.86
C ILE A 213 -2.99 32.34 8.73
N PRO A 214 -3.46 32.95 9.83
CA PRO A 214 -4.17 34.23 9.81
C PRO A 214 -3.34 35.34 9.16
N LYS A 215 -4.01 36.32 8.52
CA LYS A 215 -3.39 37.41 7.77
C LYS A 215 -2.36 38.22 8.56
N ASN A 216 -2.65 38.51 9.82
CA ASN A 216 -1.82 39.33 10.70
C ASN A 216 -0.74 38.54 11.43
N LEU A 217 -0.66 37.22 11.23
CA LEU A 217 0.35 36.38 11.86
C LEU A 217 1.70 36.56 11.17
N GLN A 218 2.73 36.90 11.94
CA GLN A 218 4.09 37.02 11.42
C GLN A 218 4.86 35.71 11.62
N LEU A 219 5.42 35.18 10.54
CA LEU A 219 6.38 34.08 10.61
C LEU A 219 7.76 34.62 10.97
N ASN A 220 8.50 33.87 11.78
CA ASN A 220 9.91 34.19 12.04
C ASN A 220 10.77 34.03 10.78
N GLU A 221 11.86 34.82 10.68
CA GLU A 221 12.77 34.85 9.50
C GLU A 221 13.30 33.46 9.12
N SER A 222 13.72 32.65 10.09
CA SER A 222 14.18 31.26 9.86
C SER A 222 13.09 30.36 9.24
N SER A 223 11.82 30.62 9.52
CA SER A 223 10.71 29.91 8.89
C SER A 223 10.43 30.44 7.48
N MET A 224 10.67 31.72 7.20
CA MET A 224 10.49 32.27 5.85
C MET A 224 11.51 31.73 4.83
N GLU A 225 12.72 31.40 5.27
CA GLU A 225 13.78 30.85 4.39
C GLU A 225 13.56 29.39 3.98
N THR A 226 12.77 28.64 4.76
CA THR A 226 12.63 27.18 4.63
C THR A 226 11.26 26.74 4.13
N LEU A 227 10.28 27.64 4.10
CA LEU A 227 8.90 27.35 3.74
C LEU A 227 8.56 27.84 2.33
N ASP A 228 7.81 27.03 1.61
CA ASP A 228 7.16 27.47 0.38
C ASP A 228 5.89 28.25 0.73
N ILE A 229 5.95 29.59 0.61
CA ILE A 229 4.82 30.47 0.88
C ILE A 229 4.05 30.71 -0.44
N ILE A 230 2.76 30.44 -0.42
CA ILE A 230 1.84 30.72 -1.52
C ILE A 230 0.81 31.78 -1.11
N ASN A 231 0.37 32.56 -2.10
CA ASN A 231 -0.70 33.56 -1.93
C ASN A 231 -2.09 32.91 -1.95
#